data_AF-A0A2V8U872-F1
#
_entry.id   AF-A0A2V8U872-F1
#
_cell.length_a   1.000
_cell.length_b   1.000
_cell.length_c   1.000
_cell.angle_alpha   90.00
_cell.angle_beta   90.00
_cell.angle_gamma   90.00
#
_symmetry.space_group_name_H-M   'P 1'
#
loop_
_entity.id
_entity.type
_entity.pdbx_description
1 polymer ?
#
loop_
_entity_poly.entity_id
_entity_poly.type
_entity_poly.pdbx_seq_one_letter_code
_entity_poly.pdbx_strand_id
1 'polypeptide(L)'
;MGESTIIQRRDTVPKIDVVRAWKDSSYRASLNAAELAGLQEHPSGLVQLTDAALKEASGLAGLAVTTFRTCTEFTFRRFHCCK
;
A
#
# COMPACT_ATOMS: atom_id res chain seq x y z
N MET A 1 -27.89 48.47 4.96
CA MET A 1 -26.45 48.17 5.09
C MET A 1 -26.36 47.02 6.10
N GLY A 2 -26.38 45.74 5.76
CA GLY A 2 -26.07 45.06 4.50
C GLY A 2 -24.78 44.26 4.65
N GLU A 3 -24.67 43.37 5.64
CA GLU A 3 -23.51 42.49 5.79
C GLU A 3 -23.98 41.06 6.06
N SER A 4 -24.28 40.35 4.97
CA SER A 4 -24.49 38.91 4.99
C SER A 4 -23.14 38.23 5.10
N THR A 5 -22.77 37.84 6.32
CA THR A 5 -21.63 36.97 6.58
C THR A 5 -21.89 35.62 5.93
N ILE A 6 -21.28 35.39 4.77
CA ILE A 6 -21.26 34.07 4.11
C ILE A 6 -20.46 33.15 5.03
N ILE A 7 -21.16 32.28 5.76
CA ILE A 7 -20.55 31.15 6.46
C ILE A 7 -19.97 30.24 5.37
N GLN A 8 -18.66 30.32 5.16
CA GLN A 8 -17.92 29.42 4.28
C GLN A 8 -18.18 27.99 4.78
N ARG A 9 -18.93 27.19 4.01
CA ARG A 9 -18.96 25.74 4.20
C ARG A 9 -17.51 25.28 4.06
N ARG A 10 -16.96 24.66 5.11
CA ARG A 10 -15.74 23.86 4.91
C ARG A 10 -16.18 22.74 3.98
N ASP A 11 -15.77 22.82 2.73
CA ASP A 11 -15.88 21.70 1.80
C ASP A 11 -14.98 20.60 2.37
N THR A 12 -15.58 19.73 3.19
CA THR A 12 -14.96 18.47 3.58
C THR A 12 -14.61 17.77 2.29
N VAL A 13 -13.30 17.70 1.99
CA VAL A 13 -12.80 16.85 0.91
C VAL A 13 -13.45 15.48 1.12
N PRO A 14 -14.19 14.95 0.14
CA PRO A 14 -14.83 13.65 0.27
C PRO A 14 -13.77 12.66 0.74
N LYS A 15 -14.15 11.77 1.66
CA LYS A 15 -13.23 10.87 2.35
C LYS A 15 -12.57 9.93 1.32
N ILE A 16 -11.45 10.35 0.75
CA ILE A 16 -10.73 9.62 -0.29
C ILE A 16 -10.21 8.31 0.31
N ASP A 17 -10.30 7.22 -0.45
CA ASP A 17 -9.64 5.98 -0.09
C ASP A 17 -8.18 6.06 -0.54
N VAL A 18 -7.32 6.55 0.35
CA VAL A 18 -5.88 6.77 0.07
C VAL A 18 -5.19 5.47 -0.35
N VAL A 19 -5.52 4.35 0.30
CA VAL A 19 -4.91 3.05 0.01
C VAL A 19 -5.33 2.57 -1.37
N ARG A 20 -6.61 2.73 -1.73
CA ARG A 20 -7.09 2.38 -3.07
C ARG A 20 -6.50 3.30 -4.14
N ALA A 21 -6.36 4.60 -3.86
CA ALA A 21 -5.76 5.57 -4.78
C ALA A 21 -4.25 5.35 -5.03
N TRP A 22 -3.60 4.53 -4.20
CA TRP A 22 -2.22 4.06 -4.43
C TRP A 22 -2.15 2.74 -5.17
N LYS A 23 -3.05 1.79 -4.86
CA LYS A 23 -3.03 0.45 -5.46
C LYS A 23 -3.65 0.39 -6.85
N ASP A 24 -4.70 1.17 -7.08
CA ASP A 24 -5.50 1.13 -8.31
C ASP A 24 -5.30 2.42 -9.10
N SER A 25 -4.58 2.29 -10.22
CA SER A 25 -4.30 3.39 -11.14
C SER A 25 -5.56 3.93 -11.82
N SER A 26 -6.58 3.08 -12.04
CA SER A 26 -7.85 3.47 -12.66
C SER A 26 -8.69 4.29 -11.67
N TYR A 27 -8.74 3.87 -10.41
CA TYR A 27 -9.37 4.66 -9.36
C TYR A 27 -8.65 5.99 -9.15
N ARG A 28 -7.31 5.98 -9.13
CA ARG A 28 -6.52 7.22 -9.04
C ARG A 28 -6.80 8.19 -10.20
N ALA A 29 -6.95 7.67 -11.42
CA ALA A 29 -7.28 8.48 -12.60
C ALA A 29 -8.72 9.03 -12.58
N SER A 30 -9.62 8.42 -11.80
CA SER A 30 -11.00 8.88 -11.65
C SER A 30 -11.17 10.03 -10.64
N LEU A 31 -10.13 10.36 -9.88
CA LEU A 31 -10.16 11.44 -8.87
C LEU A 31 -10.04 12.83 -9.51
N ASN A 32 -10.70 13.82 -8.92
CA ASN A 32 -10.61 15.20 -9.36
C ASN A 32 -9.31 15.89 -8.86
N ALA A 33 -9.01 17.07 -9.39
CA ALA A 33 -7.78 17.80 -9.06
C ALA A 33 -7.65 18.18 -7.57
N ALA A 34 -8.76 18.48 -6.89
CA ALA A 34 -8.76 18.80 -5.46
C ALA A 34 -8.52 17.56 -4.59
N GLU A 35 -9.07 16.41 -5.00
CA GLU A 35 -8.85 15.12 -4.34
C GLU A 35 -7.41 14.63 -4.53
N LEU A 36 -6.84 14.81 -5.73
CA LEU A 36 -5.45 14.50 -6.01
C LEU A 36 -4.47 15.42 -5.26
N ALA A 37 -4.79 16.70 -5.10
CA ALA A 37 -3.98 17.62 -4.30
C ALA A 37 -3.96 17.26 -2.80
N GLY A 38 -5.02 16.59 -2.32
CA GLY A 38 -5.08 16.05 -0.96
C GLY A 38 -4.39 14.69 -0.79
N LEU A 39 -3.95 14.03 -1.86
CA LEU A 39 -3.21 12.78 -1.77
C LEU A 39 -1.76 13.04 -1.37
N GLN A 40 -1.35 12.48 -0.23
CA GLN A 40 0.07 12.42 0.12
C GLN A 40 0.83 11.55 -0.89
N GLU A 41 2.14 11.81 -1.01
CA GLU A 41 3.02 11.03 -1.87
C GLU A 41 3.02 9.55 -1.48
N HIS A 42 3.19 8.65 -2.45
CA HIS A 42 3.14 7.21 -2.19
C HIS A 42 4.24 6.82 -1.20
N PRO A 43 3.92 6.28 -0.01
CA PRO A 43 4.85 6.17 1.12
C PRO A 43 5.99 5.19 0.87
N SER A 44 5.84 4.26 -0.08
CA SER A 44 6.91 3.34 -0.46
C SER A 44 7.77 3.84 -1.63
N GLY A 45 7.41 4.97 -2.25
CA GLY A 45 7.92 5.36 -3.56
C GLY A 45 7.71 4.26 -4.62
N LEU A 46 8.15 4.48 -5.84
CA LEU A 46 8.35 3.41 -6.83
C LEU A 46 9.81 2.95 -6.73
N VAL A 47 10.20 2.35 -5.59
CA VAL A 47 11.56 1.80 -5.46
C VAL A 47 11.55 0.35 -5.92
N GLN A 48 12.21 0.08 -7.04
CA GLN A 48 12.44 -1.28 -7.47
C GLN A 48 13.63 -1.84 -6.69
N LEU A 49 13.36 -2.77 -5.77
CA LEU A 49 14.40 -3.46 -5.02
C LEU A 49 14.98 -4.59 -5.86
N THR A 50 16.30 -4.71 -5.86
CA THR A 50 16.96 -5.94 -6.35
C THR A 50 16.70 -7.08 -5.37
N ASP A 51 16.81 -8.32 -5.81
CA ASP A 51 16.63 -9.49 -4.93
C ASP A 51 17.54 -9.44 -3.70
N ALA A 52 18.77 -8.93 -3.87
CA ALA A 52 19.70 -8.72 -2.76
C ALA A 52 19.18 -7.67 -1.77
N ALA A 53 18.73 -6.51 -2.25
CA ALA A 53 18.18 -5.46 -1.39
C ALA A 53 16.88 -5.90 -0.69
N LEU A 54 16.04 -6.68 -1.39
CA LEU A 54 14.83 -7.26 -0.83
C LEU A 54 15.15 -8.26 0.29
N LYS A 55 16.17 -9.10 0.10
CA LYS A 55 16.63 -10.05 1.12
C LYS A 55 17.10 -9.32 2.38
N GLU A 56 17.91 -8.28 2.23
CA GLU A 56 18.36 -7.47 3.37
C GLU A 56 17.20 -6.76 4.08
N ALA A 57 16.26 -6.19 3.31
CA ALA A 57 15.08 -5.51 3.86
C ALA A 57 14.07 -6.45 4.54
N SER A 58 14.09 -7.74 4.21
CA SER A 58 13.16 -8.72 4.77
C SER A 58 13.35 -8.98 6.27
N GLY A 59 14.49 -8.55 6.86
CA GLY A 59 14.84 -8.85 8.25
C GLY A 59 15.15 -10.33 8.51
N LEU A 60 15.21 -11.14 7.45
CA LEU A 60 15.39 -12.58 7.54
C LEU A 60 16.88 -12.94 7.57
N ALA A 61 17.43 -13.16 8.76
CA ALA A 61 18.83 -13.54 8.96
C ALA A 61 19.16 -15.02 8.66
N GLY A 62 18.21 -15.81 8.14
CA GLY A 62 18.35 -17.26 8.00
C GLY A 62 17.31 -17.90 7.09
N LEU A 63 16.99 -19.19 7.32
CA LEU A 63 15.95 -19.89 6.56
C LEU A 63 14.58 -19.22 6.78
N ALA A 64 13.84 -19.02 5.69
CA ALA A 64 12.49 -18.46 5.74
C ALA A 64 11.56 -19.43 6.48
N VAL A 65 11.24 -19.16 7.75
CA VAL A 65 10.29 -19.96 8.52
C VAL A 65 8.89 -19.40 8.29
N THR A 66 8.11 -20.06 7.46
CA THR A 66 6.69 -19.77 7.30
C THR A 66 5.93 -20.44 8.44
N THR A 67 5.27 -19.62 9.28
CA THR A 67 4.26 -19.94 10.31
C THR A 67 4.58 -21.00 11.40
N PHE A 68 5.21 -22.13 11.07
CA PHE A 68 5.69 -23.17 11.98
C PHE A 68 6.76 -24.04 11.28
N ARG A 69 7.79 -24.51 12.00
CA ARG A 69 8.99 -25.17 11.40
C ARG A 69 8.67 -26.32 10.44
N THR A 70 7.64 -27.12 10.75
CA THR A 70 7.21 -28.24 9.90
C THR A 70 6.51 -27.80 8.61
N CYS A 71 5.89 -26.61 8.58
CA CYS A 71 5.28 -26.04 7.38
C CYS A 71 6.36 -25.63 6.36
N THR A 72 7.48 -25.06 6.83
CA THR A 72 8.62 -24.71 5.97
C THR A 72 9.28 -25.95 5.36
N GLU A 73 9.41 -27.02 6.16
CA GLU A 73 9.98 -28.29 5.71
C GLU A 73 9.07 -28.98 4.67
N PHE A 74 7.75 -28.90 4.86
CA PHE A 74 6.74 -29.39 3.91
C PHE A 74 6.79 -28.67 2.55
N THR A 75 6.84 -27.34 2.55
CA THR A 75 6.76 -26.56 1.30
C THR A 75 8.11 -26.48 0.57
N PHE A 76 9.23 -26.36 1.28
CA PHE A 76 10.54 -26.09 0.66
C PHE A 76 11.47 -27.31 0.56
N ARG A 77 11.27 -28.37 1.36
CA ARG A 77 12.19 -29.54 1.39
C ARG A 77 11.65 -30.79 0.71
N ARG A 78 10.81 -30.62 -0.31
CA ARG A 78 10.50 -31.69 -1.28
C ARG A 78 9.86 -32.92 -0.63
N PHE A 79 9.04 -32.74 0.39
CA PHE A 79 8.10 -33.77 0.79
C PHE A 79 6.93 -33.73 -0.21
N HIS A 80 7.07 -34.49 -1.29
CA HIS A 80 6.02 -34.69 -2.27
C HIS A 80 4.79 -35.29 -1.57
N CYS A 81 3.79 -34.47 -1.27
CA CYS A 81 2.52 -34.96 -0.72
C CYS A 81 1.61 -35.66 -1.72
N CYS A 82 2.07 -35.87 -2.95
CA CYS A 82 1.52 -36.90 -3.83
C CYS A 82 2.69 -37.61 -4.51
N LYS A 83 2.62 -38.96 -4.56
CA LYS A 83 3.33 -39.72 -5.60
C LYS A 83 2.72 -39.42 -6.96
#